data_AF-A0AAV9K4F6-F1
#
_entry.id   AF-A0AAV9K4F6-F1
#
_cell.length_a   1.000
_cell.length_b   1.000
_cell.length_c   1.000
_cell.angle_alpha   90.00
_cell.angle_beta   90.00
_cell.angle_gamma   90.00
#
_symmetry.space_group_name_H-M   'P 1'
#
loop_
_entity.id
_entity.type
_entity.pdbx_description
1 polymer ?
#
loop_
_entity_poly.entity_id
_entity_poly.type
_entity_poly.pdbx_seq_one_letter_code
_entity_poly.pdbx_strand_id
1 'polypeptide(L)'
;MIVFIISNLSKLEFVALDISGKNYLSWVLDAEIHLTTKGLGDCIIEGNKASSQDKAKGMIFLRHHLDESLKVEYLTVKDPLELWIGLKGRYDHLNATVLPRARYEWMHLRFQDYKIVIEYNSVVFRITSQLKLCEETIKDEDMLKKTLTTFHASNMILQQQYREKGF
;
A
#
# COMPACT_ATOMS: atom_id res chain seq x y z
N MET A 1 17.96 41.40 9.81
CA MET A 1 16.77 40.95 9.06
C MET A 1 17.09 39.56 8.50
N ILE A 2 16.65 38.51 9.20
CA ILE A 2 16.82 37.13 8.74
C ILE A 2 15.72 36.88 7.72
N VAL A 3 16.09 36.67 6.46
CA VAL A 3 15.17 36.23 5.41
C VAL A 3 14.89 34.76 5.67
N PHE A 4 13.71 34.45 6.19
CA PHE A 4 13.17 33.09 6.08
C PHE A 4 12.86 32.86 4.60
N ILE A 5 13.67 32.03 3.93
CA ILE A 5 13.26 31.45 2.66
C ILE A 5 12.03 30.61 2.98
N ILE A 6 10.86 31.07 2.54
CA ILE A 6 9.67 30.22 2.47
C ILE A 6 10.03 29.13 1.47
N SER A 7 10.49 27.99 1.97
CA SER A 7 10.59 26.78 1.18
C SER A 7 9.18 26.48 0.68
N ASN A 8 8.96 26.73 -0.61
CA ASN A 8 7.75 26.37 -1.31
C ASN A 8 7.75 24.83 -1.37
N LEU A 9 7.33 24.19 -0.27
CA LEU A 9 7.09 22.76 -0.19
C LEU A 9 5.93 22.49 -1.15
N SER A 10 6.24 22.19 -2.41
CA SER A 10 5.23 21.76 -3.35
C SER A 10 4.50 20.59 -2.71
N LYS A 11 3.18 20.75 -2.59
CA LYS A 11 2.32 19.76 -1.98
C LYS A 11 2.44 18.47 -2.79
N LEU A 12 2.89 17.40 -2.14
CA LEU A 12 2.93 16.07 -2.75
C LEU A 12 1.52 15.65 -3.18
N GLU A 13 1.43 14.98 -4.31
CA GLU A 13 0.17 14.39 -4.77
C GLU A 13 -0.30 13.25 -3.86
N PHE A 14 0.64 12.49 -3.28
CA PHE A 14 0.41 11.41 -2.32
C PHE A 14 1.59 11.27 -1.35
N VAL A 15 1.47 10.39 -0.36
CA VAL A 15 2.49 10.24 0.68
C VAL A 15 3.81 9.74 0.08
N ALA A 16 4.92 10.42 0.35
CA ALA A 16 6.25 10.01 -0.11
C ALA A 16 6.65 8.63 0.44
N LEU A 17 7.49 7.91 -0.30
CA LEU A 17 8.06 6.64 0.15
C LEU A 17 8.97 6.89 1.35
N ASP A 18 8.58 6.31 2.48
CA ASP A 18 9.36 6.37 3.71
C ASP A 18 10.62 5.49 3.61
N ILE A 19 11.70 5.90 4.27
CA ILE A 19 12.98 5.17 4.26
C ILE A 19 12.84 3.73 4.79
N SER A 20 11.89 3.47 5.69
CA SER A 20 11.63 2.12 6.20
C SER A 20 10.87 1.26 5.20
N GLY A 21 10.31 1.82 4.13
CA GLY A 21 9.53 1.13 3.11
C GLY A 21 8.17 0.60 3.57
N LYS A 22 7.71 0.94 4.78
CA LYS A 22 6.42 0.41 5.31
C LYS A 22 5.22 0.74 4.42
N ASN A 23 5.29 1.85 3.70
CA ASN A 23 4.27 2.28 2.74
C ASN A 23 4.65 1.96 1.28
N TYR A 24 5.64 1.09 1.03
CA TYR A 24 6.15 0.81 -0.32
C TYR A 24 5.04 0.33 -1.27
N LEU A 25 4.20 -0.62 -0.85
CA LEU A 25 3.14 -1.14 -1.71
C LEU A 25 2.07 -0.10 -2.05
N SER A 26 1.62 0.70 -1.08
CA SER A 26 0.70 1.80 -1.36
C SER A 26 1.34 2.87 -2.25
N TRP A 27 2.63 3.16 -2.03
CA TRP A 27 3.38 4.12 -2.81
C TRP A 27 3.55 3.67 -4.28
N VAL A 28 3.82 2.38 -4.52
CA VAL A 28 3.90 1.80 -5.88
C VAL A 28 2.58 2.02 -6.61
N LEU A 29 1.47 1.66 -5.97
CA LEU A 29 0.13 1.82 -6.56
C LEU A 29 -0.16 3.29 -6.92
N ASP A 30 0.08 4.21 -5.99
CA ASP A 30 -0.15 5.64 -6.22
C ASP A 30 0.77 6.18 -7.33
N ALA A 31 2.06 5.80 -7.32
CA ALA A 31 3.04 6.22 -8.32
C ALA A 31 2.68 5.73 -9.73
N GLU A 32 2.27 4.47 -9.88
CA GLU A 32 1.84 3.89 -11.16
C GLU A 32 0.60 4.60 -11.73
N ILE A 33 -0.40 4.87 -10.87
CA ILE A 33 -1.62 5.60 -11.26
C ILE A 33 -1.26 7.01 -11.73
N HIS A 34 -0.45 7.74 -10.96
CA HIS A 34 -0.06 9.10 -11.30
C HIS A 34 0.84 9.18 -12.55
N LEU A 35 1.77 8.24 -12.72
CA LEU A 35 2.56 8.17 -13.96
C LEU A 35 1.67 7.89 -15.16
N THR A 36 0.72 6.96 -15.04
CA THR A 36 -0.24 6.63 -16.10
C THR A 36 -1.10 7.84 -16.49
N THR A 37 -1.68 8.54 -15.50
CA THR A 37 -2.51 9.73 -15.76
C THR A 37 -1.74 10.87 -16.40
N LYS A 38 -0.42 10.96 -16.16
CA LYS A 38 0.48 11.95 -16.77
C LYS A 38 1.06 11.50 -18.12
N GLY A 39 0.72 10.30 -18.62
CA GLY A 39 1.28 9.73 -19.85
C GLY A 39 2.76 9.33 -19.73
N LEU A 40 3.22 9.06 -18.51
CA LEU A 40 4.61 8.72 -18.16
C LEU A 40 4.79 7.25 -17.73
N GLY A 41 3.74 6.42 -17.80
CA GLY A 41 3.76 5.02 -17.37
C GLY A 41 4.87 4.19 -18.03
N ASP A 42 5.13 4.42 -19.33
CA ASP A 42 6.18 3.72 -20.08
C ASP A 42 7.60 3.98 -19.56
N CYS A 43 7.81 5.02 -18.74
CA CYS A 43 9.12 5.37 -18.21
C CYS A 43 9.67 4.33 -17.22
N ILE A 44 8.80 3.53 -16.59
CA ILE A 44 9.15 2.55 -15.54
C ILE A 44 8.97 1.10 -16.00
N ILE A 45 8.74 0.87 -17.30
CA ILE A 45 8.56 -0.47 -17.90
C ILE A 45 9.85 -0.91 -18.61
N GLU A 46 10.18 -2.20 -18.54
CA GLU A 46 11.30 -2.76 -19.30
C GLU A 46 11.13 -2.57 -20.82
N GLY A 47 12.23 -2.25 -21.51
CA GLY A 47 12.17 -1.92 -22.94
C GLY A 47 11.55 -0.56 -23.24
N ASN A 48 11.39 0.30 -22.22
CA ASN A 48 11.05 1.73 -22.27
C ASN A 48 11.51 2.40 -23.58
N LYS A 49 10.53 2.94 -24.33
CA LYS A 49 10.72 3.76 -25.53
C LYS A 49 10.40 5.24 -25.30
N ALA A 50 10.24 5.65 -24.04
CA ALA A 50 9.89 7.01 -23.67
C ALA A 50 10.98 7.99 -24.13
N SER A 51 10.55 9.19 -24.52
CA SER A 51 11.47 10.25 -24.91
C SER A 51 12.38 10.63 -23.74
N SER A 52 13.56 11.19 -24.02
CA SER A 52 14.45 11.69 -22.96
C SER A 52 13.77 12.75 -22.09
N GLN A 53 12.85 13.53 -22.66
CA GLN A 53 12.05 14.50 -21.93
C GLN A 53 11.06 13.83 -20.97
N ASP A 54 10.37 12.77 -21.40
CA ASP A 54 9.41 12.08 -20.56
C ASP A 54 10.11 11.27 -19.47
N LYS A 55 11.28 10.68 -19.77
CA LYS A 55 12.15 10.10 -18.74
C LYS A 55 12.53 11.13 -17.67
N ALA A 56 12.91 12.34 -18.07
CA ALA A 56 13.25 13.40 -17.12
C ALA A 56 12.03 13.82 -16.27
N LYS A 57 10.84 13.94 -16.87
CA LYS A 57 9.60 14.23 -16.13
C LYS A 57 9.26 13.11 -15.14
N GLY A 58 9.36 11.85 -15.57
CA GLY A 58 9.14 10.67 -14.72
C GLY A 58 10.14 10.64 -13.56
N MET A 59 11.41 10.94 -13.82
CA MET A 59 12.45 11.00 -12.79
C MET A 59 12.17 12.11 -11.77
N ILE A 60 11.80 13.31 -12.21
CA ILE A 60 11.42 14.42 -11.32
C ILE A 60 10.22 14.00 -10.44
N PHE A 61 9.21 13.38 -11.05
CA PHE A 61 8.03 12.93 -10.34
C PHE A 61 8.35 11.89 -9.26
N LEU A 62 9.09 10.83 -9.62
CA LEU A 62 9.51 9.80 -8.68
C LEU A 62 10.33 10.41 -7.53
N ARG A 63 11.36 11.20 -7.84
CA ARG A 63 12.21 11.84 -6.83
C ARG A 63 11.45 12.82 -5.94
N HIS A 64 10.37 13.45 -6.43
CA HIS A 64 9.54 14.33 -5.61
C HIS A 64 8.88 13.56 -4.46
N HIS A 65 8.50 12.31 -4.73
CA HIS A 65 7.77 11.42 -3.82
C HIS A 65 8.67 10.44 -3.06
N LEU A 66 9.96 10.75 -2.88
CA LEU A 66 10.87 9.96 -2.03
C LEU A 66 11.21 10.73 -0.76
N ASP A 67 11.48 9.99 0.31
CA ASP A 67 12.23 10.53 1.45
C ASP A 67 13.59 11.10 1.01
N GLU A 68 14.07 12.14 1.69
CA GLU A 68 15.35 12.79 1.36
C GLU A 68 16.52 11.82 1.43
N SER A 69 16.51 10.87 2.37
CA SER A 69 17.58 9.87 2.51
C SER A 69 17.65 8.96 1.28
N LEU A 70 16.52 8.60 0.70
CA LEU A 70 16.45 7.83 -0.54
C LEU A 70 16.95 8.66 -1.73
N LYS A 71 16.64 9.97 -1.78
CA LYS A 71 17.17 10.84 -2.83
C LYS A 71 18.69 10.92 -2.82
N VAL A 72 19.29 10.93 -1.63
CA VAL A 72 20.76 10.92 -1.45
C VAL A 72 21.35 9.58 -1.90
N GLU A 73 20.75 8.47 -1.50
CA GLU A 73 21.24 7.14 -1.89
C GLU A 73 21.20 6.92 -3.41
N TYR A 74 20.12 7.34 -4.06
CA TYR A 74 19.95 7.25 -5.50
C TYR A 74 20.35 8.56 -6.22
N LEU A 75 21.27 9.35 -5.68
CA LEU A 75 21.64 10.66 -6.24
C LEU A 75 22.23 10.57 -7.66
N THR A 76 22.97 9.50 -7.96
CA THR A 76 23.65 9.32 -9.25
C THR A 76 22.77 8.68 -10.32
N VAL A 77 21.63 8.10 -9.93
CA VAL A 77 20.68 7.47 -10.86
C VAL A 77 19.96 8.55 -11.65
N LYS A 78 19.97 8.44 -12.98
CA LYS A 78 19.37 9.42 -13.89
C LYS A 78 18.21 8.86 -14.71
N ASP A 79 18.10 7.54 -14.82
CA ASP A 79 17.03 6.88 -15.54
C ASP A 79 15.92 6.45 -14.56
N PRO A 80 14.64 6.78 -14.83
CA PRO A 80 13.54 6.47 -13.93
C PRO A 80 13.27 4.95 -13.80
N LEU A 81 13.55 4.14 -14.84
CA LEU A 81 13.41 2.69 -14.76
C LEU A 81 14.47 2.10 -13.83
N GLU A 82 15.71 2.58 -13.93
CA GLU A 82 16.79 2.16 -13.02
C GLU A 82 16.44 2.49 -11.55
N LEU A 83 15.91 3.69 -11.29
CA LEU A 83 15.43 4.06 -9.95
C LEU A 83 14.29 3.14 -9.49
N TRP A 84 13.30 2.91 -10.35
CA TRP A 84 12.15 2.05 -10.06
C TRP A 84 12.57 0.62 -9.70
N ILE A 85 13.45 0.02 -10.49
CA ILE A 85 14.02 -1.32 -10.24
C ILE A 85 14.84 -1.32 -8.95
N GLY A 86 15.63 -0.27 -8.69
CA GLY A 86 16.42 -0.14 -7.46
C GLY A 86 15.55 -0.12 -6.21
N LEU A 87 14.46 0.67 -6.22
CA LEU A 87 13.49 0.72 -5.12
C LEU A 87 12.77 -0.61 -4.96
N LYS A 88 12.39 -1.25 -6.07
CA LYS A 88 11.79 -2.59 -6.05
C LYS A 88 12.71 -3.63 -5.44
N GLY A 89 13.95 -3.73 -5.89
CA GLY A 89 14.93 -4.66 -5.32
C GLY A 89 15.17 -4.44 -3.83
N ARG A 90 15.14 -3.18 -3.38
CA ARG A 90 15.28 -2.85 -1.96
C ARG A 90 14.10 -3.30 -1.12
N TYR A 91 12.87 -3.07 -1.58
CA TYR A 91 11.67 -3.22 -0.75
C TYR A 91 10.79 -4.42 -1.09
N ASP A 92 11.08 -5.19 -2.13
CA ASP A 92 10.32 -6.40 -2.48
C ASP A 92 10.29 -7.43 -1.33
N HIS A 93 11.32 -7.45 -0.49
CA HIS A 93 11.31 -8.31 0.71
C HIS A 93 10.19 -7.93 1.69
N LEU A 94 9.73 -6.67 1.71
CA LEU A 94 8.61 -6.27 2.54
C LEU A 94 7.32 -6.96 2.07
N ASN A 95 7.16 -7.20 0.76
CA ASN A 95 6.03 -7.99 0.23
C ASN A 95 6.04 -9.40 0.84
N ALA A 96 7.23 -10.00 0.96
CA ALA A 96 7.41 -11.31 1.60
C ALA A 96 7.06 -11.31 3.09
N THR A 97 7.05 -10.16 3.77
CA THR A 97 6.65 -10.04 5.19
C THR A 97 5.21 -9.62 5.39
N VAL A 98 4.65 -8.81 4.47
CA VAL A 98 3.27 -8.31 4.55
C VAL A 98 2.29 -9.47 4.46
N LEU A 99 2.49 -10.40 3.52
CA LEU A 99 1.57 -11.52 3.34
C LEU A 99 1.53 -12.47 4.56
N PRO A 100 2.66 -13.00 5.09
CA PRO A 100 2.63 -13.82 6.31
C PRO A 100 2.04 -13.09 7.50
N ARG A 101 2.32 -11.79 7.65
CA ARG A 101 1.76 -10.98 8.73
C ARG A 101 0.25 -10.82 8.59
N ALA A 102 -0.25 -10.45 7.41
CA ALA A 102 -1.67 -10.29 7.16
C ALA A 102 -2.43 -11.62 7.35
N ARG A 103 -1.84 -12.75 6.93
CA ARG A 103 -2.38 -14.10 7.20
C ARG A 103 -2.42 -14.40 8.69
N TYR A 104 -1.37 -14.05 9.43
CA TYR A 104 -1.32 -14.24 10.89
C TYR A 104 -2.38 -13.39 11.59
N GLU A 105 -2.47 -12.10 11.26
CA GLU A 105 -3.50 -11.20 11.79
C GLU A 105 -4.90 -11.71 11.44
N TRP A 106 -5.13 -12.15 10.20
CA TRP A 106 -6.39 -12.77 9.77
C TRP A 106 -6.71 -14.01 10.60
N MET A 107 -5.78 -14.95 10.75
CA MET A 107 -6.01 -16.19 11.48
C MET A 107 -6.42 -15.94 12.93
N HIS A 108 -5.75 -14.99 13.60
CA HIS A 108 -5.97 -14.68 15.02
C HIS A 108 -6.99 -13.57 15.28
N LEU A 109 -7.58 -12.97 14.24
CA LEU A 109 -8.59 -11.94 14.40
C LEU A 109 -9.82 -12.52 15.12
N ARG A 110 -10.26 -11.87 16.20
CA ARG A 110 -11.50 -12.21 16.91
C ARG A 110 -12.34 -10.99 17.23
N PHE A 111 -13.64 -11.06 16.97
CA PHE A 111 -14.57 -9.98 17.30
C PHE A 111 -14.53 -9.57 18.78
N GLN A 112 -14.40 -10.54 19.68
CA GLN A 112 -14.36 -10.29 21.13
C GLN A 112 -13.17 -9.46 21.63
N ASP A 113 -12.11 -9.31 20.82
CA ASP A 113 -10.94 -8.51 21.19
C ASP A 113 -11.17 -6.99 20.98
N TYR A 114 -12.34 -6.60 20.45
CA TYR A 114 -12.69 -5.21 20.13
C TYR A 114 -13.91 -4.75 20.92
N LYS A 115 -13.91 -3.48 21.32
CA LYS A 115 -14.98 -2.91 22.15
C LYS A 115 -16.23 -2.62 21.34
N ILE A 116 -16.06 -2.21 20.09
CA ILE A 116 -17.15 -1.79 19.20
C ILE A 116 -16.97 -2.34 17.78
N VAL A 117 -18.09 -2.56 17.10
CA VAL A 117 -18.14 -3.14 15.74
C VAL A 117 -17.31 -2.36 14.74
N ILE A 118 -17.26 -1.03 14.85
CA ILE A 118 -16.53 -0.17 13.93
C ILE A 118 -15.01 -0.38 14.00
N GLU A 119 -14.45 -0.64 15.17
CA GLU A 119 -13.02 -0.94 15.34
C GLU A 119 -12.67 -2.28 14.71
N TYR A 120 -13.48 -3.31 15.00
CA TYR A 120 -13.32 -4.63 14.40
C TYR A 120 -13.40 -4.55 12.87
N ASN A 121 -14.43 -3.88 12.33
CA ASN A 121 -14.61 -3.71 10.90
C ASN A 121 -13.42 -2.99 10.25
N SER A 122 -12.90 -1.94 10.90
CA SER A 122 -11.71 -1.22 10.42
C SER A 122 -10.51 -2.15 10.29
N VAL A 123 -10.29 -3.04 11.27
CA VAL A 123 -9.19 -4.02 11.21
C VAL A 123 -9.44 -5.10 10.15
N VAL A 124 -10.67 -5.61 10.02
CA VAL A 124 -11.04 -6.53 8.93
C VAL A 124 -10.68 -5.90 7.57
N PHE A 125 -11.11 -4.67 7.30
CA PHE A 125 -10.82 -3.99 6.05
C PHE A 125 -9.31 -3.80 5.84
N ARG A 126 -8.57 -3.37 6.87
CA ARG A 126 -7.12 -3.22 6.78
C ARG A 126 -6.43 -4.52 6.39
N ILE A 127 -6.75 -5.63 7.07
CA ILE A 127 -6.14 -6.94 6.81
C ILE A 127 -6.52 -7.43 5.41
N THR A 128 -7.79 -7.37 5.04
CA THR A 128 -8.24 -7.87 3.72
C THR A 128 -7.70 -7.03 2.57
N SER A 129 -7.55 -5.71 2.74
CA SER A 129 -6.84 -4.86 1.77
C SER A 129 -5.38 -5.28 1.60
N GLN A 130 -4.67 -5.61 2.69
CA GLN A 130 -3.29 -6.10 2.61
C GLN A 130 -3.19 -7.47 1.92
N LEU A 131 -4.13 -8.38 2.19
CA LEU A 131 -4.19 -9.67 1.50
C LEU A 131 -4.45 -9.50 0.00
N LYS A 132 -5.42 -8.64 -0.38
CA LYS A 132 -5.73 -8.31 -1.78
C LYS A 132 -4.55 -7.66 -2.50
N LEU A 133 -3.82 -6.79 -1.82
CA LEU A 133 -2.61 -6.15 -2.34
C LEU A 133 -1.47 -7.15 -2.60
N CYS A 134 -1.44 -8.27 -1.86
CA CYS A 134 -0.56 -9.41 -2.10
C CYS A 134 -1.20 -10.48 -2.99
N GLU A 135 -2.16 -10.10 -3.83
CA GLU A 135 -2.84 -10.96 -4.82
C GLU A 135 -3.67 -12.11 -4.23
N GLU A 136 -3.99 -12.09 -2.93
CA GLU A 136 -4.94 -13.04 -2.36
C GLU A 136 -6.39 -12.61 -2.61
N THR A 137 -7.21 -13.60 -2.98
CA THR A 137 -8.64 -13.37 -3.15
C THR A 137 -9.36 -13.57 -1.81
N ILE A 138 -9.88 -12.47 -1.25
CA ILE A 138 -10.80 -12.47 -0.09
C ILE A 138 -12.15 -11.93 -0.55
N LYS A 139 -13.19 -12.77 -0.46
CA LYS A 139 -14.57 -12.40 -0.80
C LYS A 139 -15.29 -11.86 0.44
N ASP A 140 -16.41 -11.17 0.20
CA ASP A 140 -17.25 -10.66 1.28
C ASP A 140 -17.81 -11.82 2.14
N GLU A 141 -18.11 -12.97 1.53
CA GLU A 141 -18.49 -14.21 2.23
C GLU A 141 -17.41 -14.68 3.22
N ASP A 142 -16.13 -14.56 2.87
CA ASP A 142 -15.02 -14.92 3.76
C ASP A 142 -14.96 -13.98 4.97
N MET A 143 -15.21 -12.69 4.76
CA MET A 143 -15.29 -11.67 5.81
C MET A 143 -16.48 -11.88 6.75
N LEU A 144 -17.65 -12.21 6.19
CA LEU A 144 -18.85 -12.55 6.96
C LEU A 144 -18.64 -13.81 7.78
N LYS A 145 -18.17 -14.89 7.14
CA LYS A 145 -17.84 -16.15 7.82
C LYS A 145 -16.82 -15.93 8.92
N LYS A 146 -15.75 -15.16 8.68
CA LYS A 146 -14.75 -14.84 9.70
C LYS A 146 -15.37 -14.13 10.89
N THR A 147 -16.21 -13.13 10.65
CA THR A 147 -16.93 -12.40 11.70
C THR A 147 -17.82 -13.32 12.52
N LEU A 148 -18.66 -14.12 11.86
CA LEU A 148 -19.53 -15.08 12.52
C LEU A 148 -18.75 -16.12 13.33
N THR A 149 -17.62 -16.63 12.83
CA THR A 149 -16.81 -17.64 13.56
C THR A 149 -16.08 -17.11 14.79
N THR A 150 -16.01 -15.79 14.95
CA THR A 150 -15.30 -15.16 16.07
C THR A 150 -16.24 -14.58 17.13
N PHE A 151 -17.54 -14.79 16.98
CA PHE A 151 -18.53 -14.46 18.00
C PHE A 151 -18.31 -15.29 19.26
N HIS A 152 -18.57 -14.66 20.40
CA HIS A 152 -18.56 -15.34 21.69
C HIS A 152 -19.59 -16.49 21.70
N ALA A 153 -19.30 -17.57 22.45
CA ALA A 153 -20.18 -18.73 22.53
C ALA A 153 -21.62 -18.39 22.98
N SER A 154 -21.78 -17.33 23.79
CA SER A 154 -23.10 -16.82 24.18
C SER A 154 -23.95 -16.31 23.00
N ASN A 155 -23.32 -15.99 21.87
CA ASN A 155 -23.96 -15.46 20.65
C ASN A 155 -24.13 -16.54 19.57
N MET A 156 -23.94 -17.83 19.91
CA MET A 156 -24.12 -18.97 18.99
C MET A 156 -25.50 -18.99 18.32
N ILE A 157 -26.57 -18.64 19.04
CA ILE A 157 -27.93 -18.60 18.48
C ILE A 157 -28.05 -17.53 17.40
N LEU A 158 -27.52 -16.33 17.66
CA LEU A 158 -27.51 -15.23 16.70
C LEU A 158 -26.68 -15.60 15.47
N GLN A 159 -25.52 -16.24 15.67
CA GLN A 159 -24.67 -16.75 14.59
C GLN A 159 -25.43 -17.73 13.68
N GLN A 160 -26.18 -18.67 14.27
CA GLN A 160 -26.97 -19.66 13.53
C GLN A 160 -28.09 -19.00 12.72
N GLN A 161 -28.78 -18.01 13.31
CA GLN A 161 -29.83 -17.25 12.62
C GLN A 161 -29.31 -16.49 11.39
N TYR A 162 -28.10 -15.92 11.45
CA TYR A 162 -27.49 -15.28 10.28
C TYR A 162 -27.17 -16.29 9.18
N ARG A 163 -26.58 -17.44 9.54
CA ARG A 163 -26.27 -18.51 8.58
C ARG A 163 -27.51 -19.06 7.87
N GLU A 164 -28.60 -19.29 8.61
CA GLU A 164 -29.87 -19.79 8.06
C GLU A 164 -30.53 -18.81 7.08
N LYS A 165 -30.22 -17.53 7.20
CA LYS A 165 -30.69 -16.48 6.30
C LYS A 165 -29.75 -16.26 5.09
N GLY A 166 -28.68 -17.03 4.97
CA GLY A 166 -27.71 -16.91 3.87
C GLY A 166 -26.73 -15.75 4.02
N PHE A 167 -26.50 -15.28 5.25
CA PHE A 167 -25.43 -14.32 5.57
C PHE A 167 -24.20 -15.01 6.16
#